data_AF-S8EGF3-F1
#
_entry.id   AF-S8EGF3-F1
#
_cell.length_a   1.000
_cell.length_b   1.000
_cell.length_c   1.000
_cell.angle_alpha   90.00
_cell.angle_beta   90.00
_cell.angle_gamma   90.00
#
_symmetry.space_group_name_H-M   'P 1'
#
loop_
_entity.id
_entity.type
_entity.pdbx_description
1 polymer ?
#
loop_
_entity_poly.entity_id
_entity_poly.type
_entity_poly.pdbx_seq_one_letter_code
_entity_poly.pdbx_strand_id
1 'polypeptide(L)'
;MRSAIFSAALAAVLALCPVSAAAAATKRDDGPPAPEHSHWYSTNKVDDFRVETVKVLRKRDGSLQLPVVAPETDVSPILCPLSMTVCPISPAVPRTLEEWVAQGFECVDMHEDLNSCGGCGVVDNQFDCTEIPNALGVSCEMGTCRVHSCMSGFTLALDGKRCVATA
;
A
#
# COMPACT_ATOMS: atom_id res chain seq x y z
N MET A 1 -37.91 38.47 54.54
CA MET A 1 -39.28 38.71 54.06
C MET A 1 -39.38 38.22 52.62
N ARG A 2 -40.16 37.14 52.43
CA ARG A 2 -41.05 36.83 51.27
C ARG A 2 -40.41 36.69 49.87
N SER A 3 -40.29 35.48 49.32
CA SER A 3 -41.31 34.75 48.50
C SER A 3 -41.01 34.95 47.00
N ALA A 4 -41.16 34.05 46.03
CA ALA A 4 -41.60 32.65 45.87
C ALA A 4 -41.01 32.16 44.51
N ILE A 5 -40.48 30.94 44.39
CA ILE A 5 -41.14 29.74 43.83
C ILE A 5 -42.10 30.04 42.67
N PHE A 6 -41.69 29.72 41.44
CA PHE A 6 -42.62 29.26 40.40
C PHE A 6 -42.00 28.11 39.60
N SER A 7 -42.82 27.07 39.46
CA SER A 7 -42.52 25.75 38.94
C SER A 7 -42.74 25.66 37.43
N ALA A 8 -42.05 24.67 36.85
CA ALA A 8 -42.51 23.75 35.81
C ALA A 8 -42.91 24.29 34.42
N ALA A 9 -42.20 23.78 33.40
CA ALA A 9 -42.84 23.13 32.25
C ALA A 9 -41.87 22.14 31.59
N LEU A 10 -42.15 20.85 31.74
CA LEU A 10 -41.63 19.77 30.93
C LEU A 10 -42.11 19.94 29.48
N ALA A 11 -41.24 19.67 28.51
CA ALA A 11 -41.67 19.23 27.18
C ALA A 11 -40.66 18.18 26.65
N ALA A 12 -40.87 16.94 27.07
CA ALA A 12 -40.25 15.76 26.47
C ALA A 12 -40.95 15.49 25.13
N VAL A 13 -40.25 15.67 24.02
CA VAL A 13 -40.75 15.31 22.68
C VAL A 13 -40.45 13.83 22.45
N LEU A 14 -41.37 12.97 22.87
CA LEU A 14 -41.42 11.56 22.49
C LEU A 14 -41.96 11.46 21.06
N ALA A 15 -41.06 11.28 20.09
CA ALA A 15 -41.43 10.95 18.72
C ALA A 15 -41.92 9.49 18.67
N LEU A 16 -43.24 9.34 18.64
CA LEU A 16 -43.95 8.09 18.35
C LEU A 16 -43.79 7.75 16.87
N CYS A 17 -42.98 6.76 16.54
CA CYS A 17 -43.06 6.09 15.23
C CYS A 17 -44.06 4.93 15.34
N PRO A 18 -45.05 4.82 14.43
CA PRO A 18 -46.01 3.72 14.43
C PRO A 18 -45.33 2.43 13.95
N VAL A 19 -45.36 1.41 14.81
CA VAL A 19 -45.01 0.03 14.43
C VAL A 19 -46.22 -0.58 13.74
N SER A 20 -46.23 -0.57 12.41
CA SER A 20 -47.17 -1.38 11.63
C SER A 20 -46.70 -2.83 11.62
N ALA A 21 -47.41 -3.67 12.37
CA ALA A 21 -47.34 -5.12 12.24
C ALA A 21 -48.24 -5.55 11.07
N ALA A 22 -47.67 -6.21 10.06
CA ALA A 22 -48.40 -7.03 9.10
C ALA A 22 -47.61 -8.32 8.85
N ALA A 23 -48.35 -9.42 8.87
CA ALA A 23 -47.87 -10.78 9.04
C ALA A 23 -47.30 -11.42 7.76
N ALA A 24 -46.34 -12.32 8.00
CA ALA A 24 -46.03 -13.58 7.31
C ALA A 24 -46.41 -13.74 5.82
N ALA A 25 -45.38 -13.82 4.98
CA ALA A 25 -45.38 -14.69 3.81
C ALA A 25 -43.99 -15.35 3.71
N THR A 26 -43.96 -16.66 3.92
CA THR A 26 -42.80 -17.51 3.73
C THR A 26 -42.47 -17.62 2.24
N LYS A 27 -41.29 -17.17 1.83
CA LYS A 27 -40.66 -17.64 0.59
C LYS A 27 -39.19 -17.89 0.88
N ARG A 28 -38.82 -19.17 0.76
CA ARG A 28 -37.43 -19.61 0.75
C ARG A 28 -36.83 -19.07 -0.54
N ASP A 29 -35.85 -18.20 -0.43
CA ASP A 29 -35.00 -17.84 -1.56
C ASP A 29 -33.82 -18.81 -1.57
N ASP A 30 -33.81 -19.61 -2.63
CA ASP A 30 -32.72 -20.50 -2.99
C ASP A 30 -31.44 -19.69 -3.18
N GLY A 31 -30.36 -20.11 -2.53
CA GLY A 31 -29.05 -19.49 -2.67
C GLY A 31 -28.57 -19.50 -4.13
N PRO A 32 -27.67 -18.57 -4.51
CA PRO A 32 -27.11 -18.56 -5.85
C PRO A 32 -26.37 -19.89 -6.13
N PRO A 33 -26.48 -20.44 -7.35
CA PRO A 33 -25.78 -21.66 -7.71
C PRO A 33 -24.26 -21.46 -7.58
N ALA A 34 -23.59 -22.51 -7.11
CA ALA A 34 -22.14 -22.58 -7.01
C ALA A 34 -21.48 -22.24 -8.36
N PRO A 35 -20.28 -21.64 -8.38
CA PRO A 35 -19.56 -21.38 -9.62
C PRO A 35 -19.22 -22.71 -10.30
N GLU A 36 -19.76 -22.87 -11.50
CA GLU A 36 -19.50 -23.98 -12.40
C GLU A 36 -18.01 -24.00 -12.76
N HIS A 37 -17.36 -25.15 -12.59
CA HIS A 37 -15.98 -25.36 -12.98
C HIS A 37 -15.88 -25.18 -14.51
N SER A 38 -15.36 -24.04 -14.95
CA SER A 38 -15.13 -23.80 -16.37
C SER A 38 -14.07 -24.79 -16.86
N HIS A 39 -14.53 -25.66 -17.75
CA HIS A 39 -13.73 -26.53 -18.57
C HIS A 39 -12.60 -25.73 -19.22
N TRP A 40 -11.36 -26.16 -18.98
CA TRP A 40 -10.22 -25.66 -19.76
C TRP A 40 -10.43 -26.06 -21.22
N TYR A 41 -10.76 -25.10 -22.07
CA TYR A 41 -10.69 -25.27 -23.52
C TYR A 41 -9.55 -24.38 -23.99
N SER A 42 -8.39 -24.99 -24.18
CA SER A 42 -7.24 -24.37 -24.83
C SER A 42 -7.64 -23.99 -26.25
N THR A 43 -7.92 -22.71 -26.48
CA THR A 43 -7.87 -22.15 -27.82
C THR A 43 -6.84 -21.04 -27.80
N ASN A 44 -5.73 -21.30 -28.48
CA ASN A 44 -4.71 -20.32 -28.79
C ASN A 44 -5.37 -19.14 -29.53
N LYS A 45 -5.55 -18.03 -28.83
CA LYS A 45 -5.67 -16.70 -29.44
C LYS A 45 -4.83 -15.71 -28.64
N VAL A 46 -3.62 -15.51 -29.13
CA VAL A 46 -2.73 -14.44 -28.71
C VAL A 46 -3.16 -13.22 -29.51
N ASP A 47 -4.03 -12.40 -28.93
CA ASP A 47 -4.34 -11.08 -29.46
C ASP A 47 -3.30 -10.07 -28.93
N ASP A 48 -2.45 -9.66 -29.86
CA ASP A 48 -1.63 -8.46 -29.96
C ASP A 48 -1.73 -7.42 -28.81
N PHE A 49 -0.95 -7.60 -27.75
CA PHE A 49 -0.54 -6.48 -26.89
C PHE A 49 0.83 -5.98 -27.33
N ARG A 50 0.79 -4.96 -28.18
CA ARG A 50 1.94 -4.24 -28.72
C ARG A 50 2.67 -3.49 -27.60
N VAL A 51 3.57 -4.18 -26.90
CA VAL A 51 4.71 -3.55 -26.22
C VAL A 51 5.66 -3.07 -27.32
N GLU A 52 6.04 -1.80 -27.24
CA GLU A 52 6.86 -1.10 -28.22
C GLU A 52 8.28 -1.71 -28.28
N THR A 53 8.39 -2.77 -29.08
CA THR A 53 9.58 -3.32 -29.73
C THR A 53 10.92 -3.18 -28.99
N VAL A 54 11.17 -4.07 -28.03
CA VAL A 54 12.52 -4.63 -27.89
C VAL A 54 12.82 -5.37 -29.20
N LYS A 55 13.66 -4.80 -30.07
CA LYS A 55 14.09 -5.47 -31.29
C LYS A 55 14.94 -6.69 -30.89
N VAL A 56 14.31 -7.85 -30.84
CA VAL A 56 15.03 -9.14 -30.69
C VAL A 56 15.83 -9.38 -31.97
N LEU A 57 17.09 -8.95 -31.98
CA LEU A 57 18.04 -9.28 -33.04
C LEU A 57 18.39 -10.76 -32.91
N ARG A 58 17.73 -11.60 -33.71
CA ARG A 58 18.06 -13.03 -33.82
C ARG A 58 19.42 -13.20 -34.51
N LYS A 59 20.46 -13.51 -33.75
CA LYS A 59 21.74 -13.97 -34.30
C LYS A 59 21.61 -15.44 -34.74
N ARG A 60 22.21 -15.77 -35.87
CA ARG A 60 22.03 -17.04 -36.60
C ARG A 60 22.73 -18.26 -35.96
N ASP A 61 23.28 -18.14 -34.75
CA ASP A 61 24.20 -19.14 -34.16
C ASP A 61 23.61 -20.00 -33.02
N GLY A 62 22.32 -19.86 -32.69
CA GLY A 62 21.67 -20.73 -31.70
C GLY A 62 22.14 -20.52 -30.25
N SER A 63 22.93 -19.49 -29.96
CA SER A 63 23.21 -19.06 -28.59
C SER A 63 22.05 -18.20 -28.07
N LEU A 64 21.44 -18.63 -26.96
CA LEU A 64 20.57 -17.77 -26.17
C LEU A 64 21.44 -16.67 -25.56
N GLN A 65 21.53 -15.51 -26.21
CA GLN A 65 22.09 -14.32 -25.57
C GLN A 65 21.10 -13.88 -24.51
N LEU A 66 21.53 -13.95 -23.25
CA LEU A 66 20.84 -13.30 -22.15
C LEU A 66 20.64 -11.83 -22.54
N PRO A 67 19.46 -11.23 -22.31
CA PRO A 67 19.25 -9.83 -22.59
C PRO A 67 20.34 -9.02 -21.88
N VAL A 68 21.10 -8.22 -22.63
CA VAL A 68 21.95 -7.19 -22.03
C VAL A 68 21.00 -6.14 -21.48
N VAL A 69 20.62 -6.31 -20.22
CA VAL A 69 19.75 -5.39 -19.52
C VAL A 69 20.55 -4.08 -19.36
N ALA A 70 20.01 -2.98 -19.90
CA ALA A 70 20.67 -1.69 -19.81
C ALA A 70 20.92 -1.33 -18.32
N PRO A 71 22.00 -0.61 -17.98
CA PRO A 71 22.35 -0.31 -16.59
C PRO A 71 21.29 0.48 -15.80
N GLU A 72 20.27 0.98 -16.49
CA GLU A 72 19.16 1.79 -15.94
C GLU A 72 17.86 0.98 -15.76
N THR A 73 17.84 -0.32 -16.10
CA THR A 73 16.57 -1.06 -16.10
C THR A 73 16.11 -1.34 -14.70
N ASP A 74 14.90 -0.89 -14.40
CA ASP A 74 14.14 -1.36 -13.26
C ASP A 74 13.96 -2.88 -13.36
N VAL A 75 14.62 -3.62 -12.46
CA VAL A 75 14.53 -5.08 -12.36
C VAL A 75 13.35 -5.53 -11.51
N SER A 76 12.60 -4.60 -10.90
CA SER A 76 11.44 -4.91 -10.06
C SER A 76 10.39 -5.76 -10.79
N PRO A 77 10.03 -5.50 -12.07
CA PRO A 77 9.06 -6.34 -12.79
C PRO A 77 9.54 -7.78 -13.05
N ILE A 78 10.84 -8.05 -12.89
CA ILE A 78 11.44 -9.37 -13.06
C ILE A 78 11.46 -10.13 -11.73
N LEU A 79 11.82 -9.43 -10.65
CA LEU A 79 12.09 -10.02 -9.35
C LEU A 79 10.88 -10.02 -8.40
N CYS A 80 9.95 -9.09 -8.59
CA CYS A 80 8.84 -8.84 -7.67
C CYS A 80 7.48 -8.97 -8.36
N PRO A 81 6.42 -9.32 -7.59
CA PRO A 81 5.05 -9.31 -8.10
C PRO A 81 4.59 -7.87 -8.40
N LEU A 82 3.46 -7.76 -9.10
CA LEU A 82 2.96 -6.47 -9.62
C LEU A 82 2.88 -5.38 -8.54
N SER A 83 3.33 -4.18 -8.93
CA SER A 83 3.35 -2.95 -8.13
C SER A 83 4.30 -2.92 -6.93
N MET A 84 5.13 -3.95 -6.74
CA MET A 84 6.20 -3.91 -5.73
C MET A 84 7.53 -3.52 -6.35
N THR A 85 8.38 -2.90 -5.55
CA THR A 85 9.74 -2.52 -5.96
C THR A 85 10.75 -3.44 -5.28
N VAL A 86 11.82 -3.79 -6.00
CA VAL A 86 12.89 -4.57 -5.39
C VAL A 86 13.80 -3.68 -4.54
N CYS A 87 14.11 -4.14 -3.34
CA CYS A 87 15.12 -3.53 -2.47
C CYS A 87 16.17 -4.56 -2.07
N PRO A 88 17.45 -4.16 -1.99
CA PRO A 88 18.49 -5.09 -1.54
C PRO A 88 18.33 -5.30 -0.03
N ILE A 89 18.70 -6.46 0.49
CA ILE A 89 18.68 -6.69 1.96
C ILE A 89 19.94 -6.16 2.67
N SER A 90 20.78 -5.42 1.94
CA SER A 90 22.04 -4.85 2.41
C SER A 90 22.25 -3.47 1.78
N PRO A 91 23.10 -2.60 2.35
CA PRO A 91 23.32 -1.25 1.81
C PRO A 91 24.03 -1.24 0.45
N ALA A 92 24.60 -2.38 0.02
CA ALA A 92 25.20 -2.50 -1.30
C ALA A 92 24.10 -2.72 -2.35
N VAL A 93 24.02 -1.82 -3.34
CA VAL A 93 23.08 -1.95 -4.47
C VAL A 93 23.69 -2.85 -5.54
N PRO A 94 23.08 -4.02 -5.84
CA PRO A 94 23.55 -4.90 -6.89
C PRO A 94 23.38 -4.25 -8.28
N ARG A 95 24.33 -4.50 -9.18
CA ARG A 95 24.34 -3.93 -10.53
C ARG A 95 23.89 -4.91 -11.60
N THR A 96 23.81 -6.20 -11.27
CA THR A 96 23.40 -7.26 -12.19
C THR A 96 22.31 -8.13 -11.57
N LEU A 97 21.49 -8.74 -12.41
CA LEU A 97 20.44 -9.65 -11.96
C LEU A 97 21.00 -10.85 -11.17
N GLU A 98 22.17 -11.35 -11.57
CA GLU A 98 22.87 -12.44 -10.90
C GLU A 98 23.29 -12.05 -9.48
N GLU A 99 23.79 -10.82 -9.30
CA GLU A 99 24.13 -10.28 -7.97
C GLU A 99 22.88 -10.10 -7.11
N TRP A 100 21.78 -9.60 -7.67
CA TRP A 100 20.50 -9.47 -6.96
C TRP A 100 20.04 -10.82 -6.39
N VAL A 101 20.08 -11.88 -7.20
CA VAL A 101 19.69 -13.23 -6.76
C VAL A 101 20.70 -13.81 -5.75
N ALA A 102 22.00 -13.54 -5.91
CA ALA A 102 23.04 -14.09 -5.03
C ALA A 102 23.12 -13.39 -3.67
N GLN A 103 22.94 -12.07 -3.63
CA GLN A 103 23.04 -11.27 -2.40
C GLN A 103 21.72 -11.22 -1.64
N GLY A 104 20.60 -11.48 -2.33
CA GLY A 104 19.26 -11.47 -1.76
C GLY A 104 18.59 -10.10 -1.90
N PHE A 105 17.27 -10.15 -1.94
CA PHE A 105 16.42 -8.99 -2.10
C PHE A 105 15.09 -9.21 -1.40
N GLU A 106 14.41 -8.11 -1.14
CA GLU A 106 13.03 -8.09 -0.71
C GLU A 106 12.19 -7.28 -1.68
N CYS A 107 10.90 -7.60 -1.73
CA CYS A 107 9.93 -6.85 -2.49
C CYS A 107 9.13 -6.01 -1.51
N VAL A 108 9.12 -4.70 -1.72
CA VAL A 108 8.46 -3.73 -0.83
C VAL A 108 7.46 -2.89 -1.60
N ASP A 109 6.39 -2.48 -0.93
CA ASP A 109 5.51 -1.43 -1.45
C ASP A 109 6.02 -0.07 -0.95
N MET A 110 6.67 0.67 -1.84
CA MET A 110 7.24 1.98 -1.51
C MET A 110 6.18 3.03 -1.15
N HIS A 111 4.89 2.75 -1.33
CA HIS A 111 3.82 3.69 -1.01
C HIS A 111 3.35 3.59 0.45
N GLU A 112 3.59 2.47 1.12
CA GLU A 112 3.05 2.19 2.45
C GLU A 112 4.03 1.54 3.43
N ASP A 113 5.16 1.00 2.95
CA ASP A 113 6.18 0.40 3.81
C ASP A 113 6.92 1.49 4.62
N LEU A 114 7.00 1.30 5.95
CA LEU A 114 7.64 2.26 6.85
C LEU A 114 9.16 2.29 6.70
N ASN A 115 9.77 1.17 6.39
CA ASN A 115 11.22 1.00 6.28
C ASN A 115 11.71 1.19 4.85
N SER A 116 10.81 1.28 3.87
CA SER A 116 11.14 1.54 2.46
C SER A 116 10.18 2.53 1.80
N CYS A 117 9.91 3.65 2.47
CA CYS A 117 8.94 4.65 2.02
C CYS A 117 9.52 5.55 0.92
N GLY A 118 9.11 5.34 -0.33
CA GLY A 118 9.59 6.09 -1.49
C GLY A 118 11.01 5.71 -1.96
N GLY A 119 11.62 4.69 -1.36
CA GLY A 119 12.96 4.20 -1.66
C GLY A 119 13.40 3.12 -0.67
N CYS A 120 14.55 2.49 -0.89
CA CYS A 120 15.02 1.41 -0.01
C CYS A 120 15.72 1.96 1.24
N GLY A 121 15.12 1.82 2.43
CA GLY A 121 15.68 2.39 3.67
C GLY A 121 17.04 1.84 4.08
N VAL A 122 17.30 0.57 3.74
CA VAL A 122 18.61 -0.08 3.95
C VAL A 122 19.74 0.52 3.10
N VAL A 123 19.40 1.15 1.96
CA VAL A 123 20.37 1.86 1.11
C VAL A 123 20.55 3.29 1.60
N ASP A 124 19.44 3.94 1.97
CA ASP A 124 19.42 5.30 2.46
C ASP A 124 18.33 5.48 3.52
N ASN A 125 18.76 5.80 4.74
CA ASN A 125 17.88 5.91 5.90
C ASN A 125 16.82 7.02 5.77
N GLN A 126 16.94 7.93 4.79
CA GLN A 126 15.90 8.92 4.54
C GLN A 126 14.55 8.30 4.13
N PHE A 127 14.57 7.06 3.62
CA PHE A 127 13.38 6.31 3.25
C PHE A 127 12.86 5.39 4.37
N ASP A 128 13.59 5.31 5.49
CA ASP A 128 13.10 4.65 6.70
C ASP A 128 12.43 5.67 7.62
N CYS A 129 11.11 5.70 7.62
CA CYS A 129 10.34 6.62 8.46
C CYS A 129 10.50 6.34 9.96
N THR A 130 10.96 5.15 10.34
CA THR A 130 11.18 4.78 11.75
C THR A 130 12.46 5.37 12.32
N GLU A 131 13.39 5.80 11.45
CA GLU A 131 14.64 6.47 11.82
C GLU A 131 14.47 7.99 12.05
N ILE A 132 13.25 8.53 11.94
CA ILE A 132 13.01 9.97 12.16
C ILE A 132 13.26 10.34 13.63
N PRO A 133 14.21 11.24 13.92
CA PRO A 133 14.58 11.56 15.29
C PRO A 133 13.42 12.17 16.09
N ASN A 134 13.25 11.67 17.31
CA ASN A 134 12.25 12.12 18.29
C ASN A 134 10.78 11.95 17.85
N ALA A 135 10.53 11.27 16.73
CA ALA A 135 9.18 10.88 16.35
C ALA A 135 8.69 9.75 17.27
N LEU A 136 7.41 9.82 17.64
CA LEU A 136 6.73 8.78 18.41
C LEU A 136 5.77 7.98 17.53
N GLY A 137 5.16 8.63 16.53
CA GLY A 137 4.25 8.00 15.58
C GLY A 137 4.50 8.52 14.17
N VAL A 138 4.71 7.60 13.24
CA VAL A 138 5.02 7.86 11.84
C VAL A 138 4.14 7.02 10.92
N SER A 139 3.98 7.45 9.68
CA SER A 139 3.40 6.67 8.58
C SER A 139 4.20 6.89 7.30
N CYS A 140 4.11 5.92 6.38
CA CYS A 140 4.41 6.15 4.98
C CYS A 140 3.10 6.48 4.26
N GLU A 141 3.03 7.65 3.62
CA GLU A 141 1.87 8.09 2.87
C GLU A 141 2.27 8.39 1.44
N MET A 142 1.91 7.50 0.51
CA MET A 142 2.18 7.63 -0.93
C MET A 142 3.67 7.83 -1.22
N GLY A 143 4.55 7.11 -0.51
CA GLY A 143 6.00 7.21 -0.67
C GLY A 143 6.62 8.45 -0.04
N THR A 144 5.94 9.04 0.95
CA THR A 144 6.49 10.13 1.75
C THR A 144 6.27 9.85 3.23
N CYS A 145 7.34 9.93 4.02
CA CYS A 145 7.24 9.84 5.47
C CYS A 145 6.46 11.03 6.05
N ARG A 146 5.53 10.73 6.97
CA ARG A 146 4.77 11.71 7.75
C ARG A 146 4.87 11.40 9.23
N VAL A 147 5.02 12.45 10.04
CA VAL A 147 5.06 12.36 11.49
C VAL A 147 3.71 12.82 12.05
N HIS A 148 3.12 11.99 12.91
CA HIS A 148 1.83 12.26 13.56
C HIS A 148 1.99 12.70 15.02
N SER A 149 3.05 12.24 15.68
CA SER A 149 3.32 12.58 17.07
C SER A 149 4.82 12.58 17.37
N CYS A 150 5.22 13.43 18.32
CA CYS A 150 6.59 13.57 18.79
C CYS A 150 6.73 13.10 20.24
N MET A 151 7.93 12.67 20.62
CA MET A 151 8.29 12.38 22.00
C MET A 151 8.14 13.64 22.89
N SER A 152 8.03 13.43 24.20
CA SER A 152 7.95 14.54 25.17
C SER A 152 9.16 15.47 25.06
N GLY A 153 8.92 16.78 25.08
CA GLY A 153 9.95 17.81 24.86
C GLY A 153 10.17 18.19 23.38
N PHE A 154 9.43 17.58 22.45
CA PHE A 154 9.46 17.91 21.02
C PHE A 154 8.06 18.22 20.49
N THR A 155 8.01 19.04 19.44
CA THR A 155 6.80 19.43 18.71
C THR A 155 6.95 19.15 17.22
N LEU A 156 5.82 18.91 16.55
CA LEU A 156 5.80 18.66 15.11
C LEU A 156 6.21 19.92 14.35
N ALA A 157 7.19 19.78 13.46
CA ALA A 157 7.61 20.85 12.56
C ALA A 157 6.49 21.20 11.56
N LEU A 158 6.56 22.41 10.99
CA LEU A 158 5.55 22.90 10.05
C LEU A 158 5.44 22.04 8.78
N ASP A 159 6.53 21.37 8.39
CA ASP A 159 6.55 20.45 7.25
C ASP A 159 5.84 19.12 7.52
N GLY A 160 5.51 18.81 8.79
CA GLY A 160 4.90 17.54 9.19
C GLY A 160 5.82 16.33 9.05
N LYS A 161 7.13 16.54 8.84
CA LYS A 161 8.10 15.47 8.56
C LYS A 161 9.12 15.27 9.67
N ARG A 162 9.16 16.16 10.66
CA ARG A 162 10.20 16.19 11.70
C ARG A 162 9.65 16.62 13.05
N CYS A 163 10.34 16.20 14.10
CA CYS A 163 10.12 16.66 15.46
C CYS A 163 11.25 17.62 15.87
N VAL A 164 10.89 18.81 16.34
CA VAL A 164 11.84 19.86 16.77
C VAL A 164 11.67 20.12 18.26
N ALA A 165 12.75 20.48 18.96
CA ALA A 165 12.68 20.75 20.39
C ALA A 165 11.68 21.87 20.69
N THR A 166 10.85 21.67 21.70
CA THR A 166 9.91 22.68 22.18
C THR A 166 10.70 23.81 22.82
N ALA A 167 10.57 25.03 22.31
CA ALA A 167 11.17 26.23 22.89
C ALA A 167 10.49 26.65 24.21
#